data_AF-A0A7V0XGL1-F1
#
_entry.id   AF-A0A7V0XGL1-F1
#
_cell.length_a   1.000
_cell.length_b   1.000
_cell.length_c   1.000
_cell.angle_alpha   90.00
_cell.angle_beta   90.00
_cell.angle_gamma   90.00
#
_symmetry.space_group_name_H-M   'P 1'
#
loop_
_entity.id
_entity.type
_entity.pdbx_description
1 polymer ?
#
loop_
_entity_poly.entity_id
_entity_poly.type
_entity_poly.pdbx_seq_one_letter_code
_entity_poly.pdbx_strand_id
1 'polypeptide(L)'
;DDWFVPTFRELGGWLVRGVPLRQVYLYFYGNEEGSRLEIGKYHALPVSIPIASQMLHAVGLAYAERYQKNDRVVISFVGDGGTSEGEFHEALNFAGVWNTGNIFYVQNNQFAISVRRKIQTRSATIAEKAFGYGFEGVQIDGNDLLAVYAATSLAAENARGGKGPTLIEGYTYRLGAHTTADDPSRYREDTEVTEWLAKDPILRVEKYLLNKKLITDTEIETLKKEAKAFAVSEFEAVEKSQDHSLEDTYRYTFETMPLILKEQLEKQAAFAKGGAK
;
A
#
# COMPACT_ATOMS: atom_id res chain seq x y z
N ASP A 1 -0.63 -5.94 15.41
CA ASP A 1 -2.00 -5.43 15.67
C ASP A 1 -2.27 -4.02 15.19
N ASP A 2 -1.25 -3.21 14.85
CA ASP A 2 -1.46 -1.89 14.24
C ASP A 2 -2.22 -1.96 12.91
N TRP A 3 -2.92 -0.88 12.56
CA TRP A 3 -3.60 -0.75 11.29
C TRP A 3 -2.66 -0.46 10.13
N PHE A 4 -2.93 -1.09 8.98
CA PHE A 4 -2.21 -0.93 7.73
C PHE A 4 -3.16 -0.41 6.64
N VAL A 5 -2.91 0.80 6.14
CA VAL A 5 -3.78 1.47 5.17
C VAL A 5 -3.01 1.71 3.86
N PRO A 6 -3.16 0.81 2.87
CA PRO A 6 -2.35 0.85 1.64
C PRO A 6 -2.90 1.79 0.57
N THR A 7 -2.09 2.05 -0.46
CA THR A 7 -2.58 2.41 -1.80
C THR A 7 -2.66 1.14 -2.67
N PHE A 8 -2.22 1.22 -3.92
CA PHE A 8 -2.19 0.12 -4.89
C PHE A 8 -0.82 -0.52 -5.08
N ARG A 9 0.25 -0.03 -4.41
CA ARG A 9 1.61 -0.56 -4.57
C ARG A 9 2.19 -1.23 -3.31
N GLU A 10 1.40 -1.31 -2.24
CA GLU A 10 1.85 -1.82 -0.93
C GLU A 10 1.43 -3.27 -0.68
N LEU A 11 1.22 -4.04 -1.75
CA LEU A 11 0.79 -5.44 -1.68
C LEU A 11 1.83 -6.35 -1.03
N GLY A 12 3.12 -6.00 -1.08
CA GLY A 12 4.13 -6.67 -0.26
C GLY A 12 3.86 -6.52 1.24
N GLY A 13 3.32 -5.38 1.67
CA GLY A 13 2.91 -5.15 3.05
C GLY A 13 1.70 -5.98 3.46
N TRP A 14 0.76 -6.26 2.55
CA TRP A 14 -0.30 -7.25 2.78
C TRP A 14 0.26 -8.64 3.11
N LEU A 15 1.25 -9.12 2.34
CA LEU A 15 1.88 -10.41 2.60
C LEU A 15 2.55 -10.45 3.99
N VAL A 16 3.27 -9.38 4.36
CA VAL A 16 3.88 -9.25 5.70
C VAL A 16 2.83 -9.27 6.81
N ARG A 17 1.62 -8.77 6.54
CA ARG A 17 0.47 -8.83 7.47
C ARG A 17 -0.25 -10.18 7.49
N GLY A 18 0.19 -11.15 6.69
CA GLY A 18 -0.42 -12.48 6.61
C GLY A 18 -1.62 -12.57 5.67
N VAL A 19 -1.90 -11.54 4.87
CA VAL A 19 -2.87 -11.64 3.78
C VAL A 19 -2.32 -12.64 2.74
N PRO A 20 -3.08 -13.67 2.35
CA PRO A 20 -2.60 -14.68 1.41
C PRO A 20 -2.25 -14.11 0.03
N LEU A 21 -1.25 -14.69 -0.65
CA LEU A 21 -0.86 -14.25 -1.99
C LEU A 21 -2.00 -14.41 -3.01
N ARG A 22 -2.81 -15.48 -2.92
CA ARG A 22 -4.04 -15.62 -3.73
C ARG A 22 -4.94 -14.39 -3.71
N GLN A 23 -5.00 -13.65 -2.59
CA GLN A 23 -5.84 -12.45 -2.44
C GLN A 23 -5.38 -11.34 -3.39
N VAL A 24 -4.06 -11.18 -3.51
CA VAL A 24 -3.43 -10.23 -4.43
C VAL A 24 -3.74 -10.60 -5.87
N TYR A 25 -3.64 -11.89 -6.21
CA TYR A 25 -3.97 -12.35 -7.56
C TYR A 25 -5.43 -12.16 -7.90
N LEU A 26 -6.36 -12.52 -7.00
CA LEU A 26 -7.80 -12.31 -7.20
C LEU A 26 -8.13 -10.83 -7.45
N TYR A 27 -7.49 -9.91 -6.70
CA TYR A 27 -7.67 -8.47 -6.88
C TYR A 27 -7.33 -8.04 -8.32
N PHE A 28 -6.17 -8.47 -8.84
CA PHE A 28 -5.78 -8.15 -10.22
C PHE A 28 -6.51 -8.98 -11.29
N TYR A 29 -7.06 -10.12 -10.92
CA TYR A 29 -7.93 -10.92 -11.79
C TYR A 29 -9.32 -10.28 -11.98
N GLY A 30 -9.63 -9.18 -11.26
CA GLY A 30 -10.93 -8.53 -11.30
C GLY A 30 -12.00 -9.30 -10.55
N ASN A 31 -11.62 -10.08 -9.53
CA ASN A 31 -12.55 -10.80 -8.66
C ASN A 31 -12.78 -10.01 -7.35
N GLU A 32 -14.06 -9.78 -7.01
CA GLU A 32 -14.49 -9.08 -5.78
C GLU A 32 -13.91 -9.71 -4.50
N GLU A 33 -13.76 -11.03 -4.48
CA GLU A 33 -13.17 -11.73 -3.34
C GLU A 33 -11.73 -11.26 -3.08
N GLY A 34 -11.01 -10.75 -4.08
CA GLY A 34 -9.67 -10.16 -3.91
C GLY A 34 -9.65 -8.88 -3.07
N SER A 35 -10.74 -8.12 -3.06
CA SER A 35 -10.89 -6.91 -2.23
C SER A 35 -11.52 -7.19 -0.85
N ARG A 36 -12.07 -8.38 -0.66
CA ARG A 36 -12.75 -8.79 0.57
C ARG A 36 -11.76 -9.28 1.63
N LEU A 37 -11.08 -8.35 2.28
CA LEU A 37 -10.19 -8.67 3.39
C LEU A 37 -10.95 -8.99 4.68
N GLU A 38 -10.46 -9.97 5.44
CA GLU A 38 -10.85 -10.18 6.84
C GLU A 38 -10.23 -9.06 7.72
N ILE A 39 -10.81 -7.86 7.67
CA ILE A 39 -10.23 -6.64 8.26
C ILE A 39 -9.82 -6.83 9.72
N GLY A 40 -10.67 -7.43 10.56
CA GLY A 40 -10.37 -7.65 11.99
C GLY A 40 -9.24 -8.64 12.28
N LYS A 41 -8.91 -9.52 11.31
CA LYS A 41 -7.80 -10.47 11.42
C LYS A 41 -6.48 -9.83 11.02
N TYR A 42 -6.48 -9.09 9.90
CA TYR A 42 -5.26 -8.53 9.32
C TYR A 42 -4.95 -7.10 9.80
N HIS A 43 -5.94 -6.40 10.37
CA HIS A 43 -5.91 -4.96 10.62
C HIS A 43 -5.41 -4.19 9.39
N ALA A 44 -5.87 -4.59 8.20
CA ALA A 44 -5.47 -4.02 6.93
C ALA A 44 -6.72 -3.61 6.15
N LEU A 45 -6.67 -2.42 5.54
CA LEU A 45 -7.72 -1.98 4.62
C LEU A 45 -7.46 -2.49 3.20
N PRO A 46 -8.54 -2.65 2.39
CA PRO A 46 -8.42 -2.89 0.95
C PRO A 46 -7.63 -1.78 0.24
N VAL A 47 -7.18 -2.06 -0.98
CA VAL A 47 -6.51 -1.06 -1.84
C VAL A 47 -7.43 0.14 -2.05
N SER A 48 -6.89 1.35 -1.88
CA SER A 48 -7.54 2.56 -2.38
C SER A 48 -6.90 3.00 -3.70
N ILE A 49 -7.74 3.20 -4.71
CA ILE A 49 -7.33 3.74 -6.02
C ILE A 49 -7.32 5.27 -6.05
N PRO A 50 -8.33 5.99 -5.51
CA PRO A 50 -8.29 7.45 -5.45
C PRO A 50 -7.12 7.89 -4.56
N ILE A 51 -6.18 8.63 -5.15
CA ILE A 51 -4.91 8.97 -4.52
C ILE A 51 -5.16 9.78 -3.24
N ALA A 52 -4.42 9.46 -2.18
CA ALA A 52 -4.46 10.09 -0.85
C ALA A 52 -5.78 9.96 -0.05
N SER A 53 -6.91 9.62 -0.66
CA SER A 53 -8.22 9.45 0.00
C SER A 53 -8.17 8.56 1.25
N GLN A 54 -7.41 7.47 1.20
CA GLN A 54 -7.25 6.52 2.30
C GLN A 54 -6.60 7.13 3.55
N MET A 55 -5.87 8.24 3.41
CA MET A 55 -5.20 8.89 4.54
C MET A 55 -6.23 9.51 5.50
N LEU A 56 -7.36 10.01 5.00
CA LEU A 56 -8.46 10.48 5.86
C LEU A 56 -9.08 9.33 6.67
N HIS A 57 -9.25 8.16 6.04
CA HIS A 57 -9.69 6.95 6.75
C HIS A 57 -8.66 6.53 7.81
N ALA A 58 -7.36 6.64 7.51
CA ALA A 58 -6.30 6.33 8.46
C ALA A 58 -6.35 7.24 9.71
N VAL A 59 -6.64 8.53 9.53
CA VAL A 59 -6.84 9.45 10.66
C VAL A 59 -8.06 9.05 11.49
N GLY A 60 -9.18 8.72 10.83
CA GLY A 60 -10.39 8.24 11.50
C GLY A 60 -10.15 6.98 12.33
N LEU A 61 -9.41 5.99 11.78
CA LEU A 61 -9.01 4.79 12.51
C LEU A 61 -8.16 5.14 13.74
N ALA A 62 -7.15 6.00 13.60
CA ALA A 62 -6.27 6.37 14.71
C ALA A 62 -7.01 7.14 15.80
N TYR A 63 -7.96 8.00 15.40
CA TYR A 63 -8.85 8.68 16.32
C TYR A 63 -9.74 7.68 17.07
N ALA A 64 -10.30 6.68 16.38
CA ALA A 64 -11.12 5.63 16.98
C ALA A 64 -10.32 4.77 17.98
N GLU A 65 -9.10 4.34 17.65
CA GLU A 65 -8.23 3.59 18.56
C GLU A 65 -7.94 4.39 19.84
N ARG A 66 -7.60 5.67 19.70
CA ARG A 66 -7.41 6.56 20.85
C ARG A 66 -8.68 6.74 21.68
N TYR A 67 -9.82 6.94 21.03
CA TYR A 67 -11.12 7.10 21.70
C TYR A 67 -11.49 5.84 22.51
N GLN A 68 -11.18 4.66 21.96
CA GLN A 68 -11.38 3.36 22.62
C GLN A 68 -10.29 3.02 23.65
N LYS A 69 -9.26 3.88 23.80
CA LYS A 69 -8.10 3.68 24.68
C LYS A 69 -7.26 2.45 24.33
N ASN A 70 -7.23 2.07 23.06
CA ASN A 70 -6.30 1.08 22.54
C ASN A 70 -4.95 1.74 22.24
N ASP A 71 -3.91 0.92 22.17
CA ASP A 71 -2.52 1.33 21.87
C ASP A 71 -2.11 1.05 20.41
N ARG A 72 -3.08 0.76 19.54
CA ARG A 72 -2.82 0.53 18.11
C ARG A 72 -2.47 1.83 17.41
N VAL A 73 -1.45 1.75 16.57
CA VAL A 73 -1.03 2.83 15.65
C VAL A 73 -1.63 2.57 14.27
N VAL A 74 -1.76 3.61 13.46
CA VAL A 74 -2.19 3.48 12.06
C VAL A 74 -1.09 3.96 11.13
N ILE A 75 -0.55 3.05 10.32
CA ILE A 75 0.35 3.41 9.22
C ILE A 75 -0.44 3.49 7.91
N SER A 76 -0.26 4.59 7.19
CA SER A 76 -0.85 4.81 5.87
C SER A 76 0.22 5.19 4.86
N PHE A 77 0.01 4.77 3.61
CA PHE A 77 0.99 4.95 2.54
C PHE A 77 0.48 5.92 1.48
N VAL A 78 1.40 6.62 0.84
CA VAL A 78 1.14 7.44 -0.35
C VAL A 78 2.42 7.62 -1.17
N GLY A 79 2.31 7.79 -2.48
CA GLY A 79 3.45 8.19 -3.32
C GLY A 79 3.76 9.68 -3.24
N ASP A 80 4.90 10.10 -3.79
CA ASP A 80 5.25 11.53 -3.90
C ASP A 80 4.18 12.37 -4.62
N GLY A 81 3.53 11.78 -5.63
CA GLY A 81 2.42 12.40 -6.34
C GLY A 81 1.26 12.79 -5.44
N GLY A 82 0.82 11.87 -4.58
CA GLY A 82 -0.33 12.06 -3.71
C GLY A 82 -0.13 13.12 -2.64
N THR A 83 1.11 13.57 -2.41
CA THR A 83 1.40 14.70 -1.50
C THR A 83 0.92 16.05 -2.02
N SER A 84 0.41 16.09 -3.26
CA SER A 84 -0.18 17.26 -3.89
C SER A 84 -1.71 17.23 -3.90
N GLU A 85 -2.33 16.16 -3.41
CA GLU A 85 -3.79 16.07 -3.26
C GLU A 85 -4.26 16.83 -2.00
N GLY A 86 -5.50 17.31 -2.03
CA GLY A 86 -6.11 18.00 -0.89
C GLY A 86 -6.26 17.10 0.33
N GLU A 87 -6.61 15.84 0.11
CA GLU A 87 -6.81 14.82 1.15
C GLU A 87 -5.52 14.56 1.95
N PHE A 88 -4.34 14.69 1.33
CA PHE A 88 -3.06 14.62 2.03
C PHE A 88 -2.91 15.79 3.02
N HIS A 89 -3.23 17.01 2.59
CA HIS A 89 -3.21 18.20 3.45
C HIS A 89 -4.19 18.07 4.61
N GLU A 90 -5.43 17.68 4.31
CA GLU A 90 -6.48 17.52 5.30
C GLU A 90 -6.14 16.44 6.34
N ALA A 91 -5.65 15.27 5.89
CA ALA A 91 -5.27 14.19 6.79
C ALA A 91 -4.14 14.61 7.76
N LEU A 92 -3.08 15.27 7.26
CA LEU A 92 -2.01 15.77 8.13
C LEU A 92 -2.54 16.81 9.12
N ASN A 93 -3.37 17.75 8.67
CA ASN A 93 -3.95 18.78 9.53
C ASN A 93 -4.82 18.18 10.65
N PHE A 94 -5.76 17.29 10.31
CA PHE A 94 -6.61 16.64 11.30
C PHE A 94 -5.80 15.80 12.28
N ALA A 95 -4.78 15.07 11.82
CA ALA A 95 -3.93 14.28 12.69
C ALA A 95 -3.12 15.13 13.67
N GLY A 96 -2.61 16.29 13.22
CA GLY A 96 -1.93 17.26 14.07
C GLY A 96 -2.87 17.86 15.12
N VAL A 97 -4.04 18.37 14.70
CA VAL A 97 -5.04 18.98 15.60
C VAL A 97 -5.55 18.00 16.64
N TRP A 98 -5.84 16.76 16.23
CA TRP A 98 -6.34 15.74 17.14
C TRP A 98 -5.25 14.95 17.85
N ASN A 99 -3.98 15.16 17.53
CA ASN A 99 -2.84 14.42 18.07
C ASN A 99 -3.08 12.89 18.01
N THR A 100 -3.41 12.39 16.81
CA THR A 100 -3.71 10.99 16.56
C THR A 100 -2.43 10.15 16.39
N GLY A 101 -2.52 8.85 16.68
CA GLY A 101 -1.41 7.91 16.50
C GLY A 101 -1.23 7.48 15.04
N ASN A 102 -0.94 8.42 14.14
CA ASN A 102 -0.73 8.15 12.71
C ASN A 102 0.75 8.14 12.33
N ILE A 103 1.14 7.18 11.50
CA ILE A 103 2.38 7.22 10.71
C ILE A 103 1.98 7.42 9.26
N PHE A 104 2.38 8.54 8.68
CA PHE A 104 2.19 8.82 7.26
C PHE A 104 3.49 8.46 6.54
N TYR A 105 3.47 7.40 5.75
CA TYR A 105 4.65 6.94 5.02
C TYR A 105 4.54 7.34 3.54
N VAL A 106 5.43 8.20 3.10
CA VAL A 106 5.53 8.63 1.71
C VAL A 106 6.63 7.82 1.01
N GLN A 107 6.25 7.05 -0.01
CA GLN A 107 7.19 6.40 -0.92
C GLN A 107 7.55 7.38 -2.04
N ASN A 108 8.56 8.22 -1.80
CA ASN A 108 9.07 9.15 -2.80
C ASN A 108 9.93 8.39 -3.81
N ASN A 109 9.29 7.91 -4.87
CA ASN A 109 9.94 7.09 -5.90
C ASN A 109 10.42 7.92 -7.12
N GLN A 110 10.43 9.25 -6.95
CA GLN A 110 10.83 10.28 -7.90
C GLN A 110 9.82 10.60 -9.02
N PHE A 111 8.73 9.82 -9.17
CA PHE A 111 7.76 9.98 -10.26
C PHE A 111 6.31 9.71 -9.87
N ALA A 112 5.44 10.68 -10.15
CA ALA A 112 3.99 10.49 -10.25
C ALA A 112 3.60 10.20 -11.71
N ILE A 113 3.47 8.91 -12.05
CA ILE A 113 3.35 8.44 -13.45
C ILE A 113 4.57 8.88 -14.26
N SER A 114 4.48 10.01 -14.96
CA SER A 114 5.52 10.66 -15.76
C SER A 114 6.00 12.00 -15.18
N VAL A 115 5.31 12.53 -14.17
CA VAL A 115 5.63 13.82 -13.53
C VAL A 115 6.77 13.62 -12.54
N ARG A 116 7.93 14.24 -12.82
CA ARG A 116 9.11 14.17 -11.94
C ARG A 116 8.87 14.91 -10.63
N ARG A 117 9.41 14.38 -9.53
CA ARG A 117 9.33 14.99 -8.19
C ARG A 117 9.64 16.49 -8.18
N LYS A 118 10.66 16.94 -8.93
CA LYS A 118 11.08 18.36 -8.99
C LYS A 118 10.01 19.35 -9.44
N ILE A 119 9.03 18.91 -10.23
CA ILE A 119 7.90 19.73 -10.70
C ILE A 119 6.58 19.39 -9.99
N GLN A 120 6.58 18.37 -9.12
CA GLN A 120 5.40 18.00 -8.33
C GLN A 120 5.13 19.00 -7.20
N THR A 121 6.17 19.42 -6.48
CA THR A 121 6.07 20.44 -5.42
C THR A 121 7.42 21.10 -5.19
N ARG A 122 7.43 22.38 -4.80
CA ARG A 122 8.65 23.17 -4.60
C ARG A 122 9.37 22.90 -3.27
N SER A 123 8.68 22.26 -2.31
CA SER A 123 9.27 21.76 -1.06
C SER A 123 10.56 20.97 -1.35
N ALA A 124 11.63 21.28 -0.63
CA ALA A 124 12.95 20.67 -0.84
C ALA A 124 12.92 19.18 -0.51
N THR A 125 12.21 18.82 0.56
CA THR A 125 11.82 17.46 0.92
C THR A 125 10.30 17.34 0.98
N ILE A 126 9.77 16.13 1.06
CA ILE A 126 8.37 15.92 1.45
C ILE A 126 8.25 15.93 2.98
N ALA A 127 9.25 15.40 3.68
CA ALA A 127 9.29 15.38 5.15
C ALA A 127 9.05 16.77 5.77
N GLU A 128 9.61 17.84 5.21
CA GLU A 128 9.43 19.21 5.73
C GLU A 128 7.97 19.69 5.74
N LYS A 129 7.07 19.08 4.93
CA LYS A 129 5.65 19.44 4.93
C LYS A 129 5.02 19.23 6.31
N ALA A 130 5.48 18.23 7.07
CA ALA A 130 4.99 17.96 8.43
C ALA A 130 5.11 19.16 9.37
N PHE A 131 6.14 20.00 9.19
CA PHE A 131 6.34 21.20 10.00
C PHE A 131 5.14 22.15 9.93
N GLY A 132 4.50 22.27 8.76
CA GLY A 132 3.32 23.10 8.58
C GLY A 132 2.08 22.62 9.36
N TYR A 133 2.10 21.38 9.85
CA TYR A 133 1.01 20.75 10.60
C TYR A 133 1.37 20.48 12.07
N GLY A 134 2.53 20.94 12.52
CA GLY A 134 2.92 20.92 13.93
C GLY A 134 3.48 19.60 14.46
N PHE A 135 4.00 18.72 13.60
CA PHE A 135 4.63 17.46 14.03
C PHE A 135 5.87 17.10 13.20
N GLU A 136 6.55 16.03 13.63
CA GLU A 136 7.83 15.62 13.08
C GLU A 136 7.70 15.02 11.66
N GLY A 137 8.61 15.45 10.79
CA GLY A 137 8.83 14.86 9.49
C GLY A 137 10.27 14.41 9.35
N VAL A 138 10.49 13.16 8.95
CA VAL A 138 11.83 12.58 8.76
C VAL A 138 11.98 12.04 7.34
N GLN A 139 13.08 12.39 6.68
CA GLN A 139 13.47 11.76 5.42
C GLN A 139 14.50 10.68 5.70
N ILE A 140 14.32 9.52 5.09
CA ILE A 140 15.20 8.35 5.21
C ILE A 140 15.55 7.78 3.84
N ASP A 141 16.62 6.98 3.79
CA ASP A 141 16.89 6.12 2.64
C ASP A 141 15.84 4.99 2.60
N GLY A 142 14.91 5.08 1.65
CA GLY A 142 13.84 4.10 1.47
C GLY A 142 14.32 2.75 0.95
N ASN A 143 15.59 2.65 0.50
CA ASN A 143 16.22 1.40 0.10
C ASN A 143 17.10 0.80 1.22
N ASP A 144 17.14 1.41 2.40
CA ASP A 144 17.75 0.83 3.60
C ASP A 144 16.67 0.22 4.50
N LEU A 145 16.54 -1.10 4.49
CA LEU A 145 15.60 -1.83 5.35
C LEU A 145 15.76 -1.47 6.84
N LEU A 146 16.98 -1.28 7.32
CA LEU A 146 17.24 -0.98 8.73
C LEU A 146 16.85 0.47 9.07
N ALA A 147 17.08 1.42 8.16
CA ALA A 147 16.64 2.80 8.35
C ALA A 147 15.10 2.90 8.35
N VAL A 148 14.44 2.20 7.41
CA VAL A 148 12.98 2.12 7.34
C VAL A 148 12.41 1.50 8.62
N TYR A 149 12.99 0.39 9.07
CA TYR A 149 12.58 -0.28 10.30
C TYR A 149 12.74 0.63 11.53
N ALA A 150 13.92 1.27 11.68
CA ALA A 150 14.20 2.13 12.82
C ALA A 150 13.29 3.36 12.87
N ALA A 151 13.11 4.08 11.75
CA ALA A 151 12.26 5.26 11.70
C ALA A 151 10.79 4.91 11.93
N THR A 152 10.30 3.83 11.34
CA THR A 152 8.91 3.38 11.51
C THR A 152 8.65 2.90 12.94
N SER A 153 9.61 2.20 13.55
CA SER A 153 9.49 1.74 14.95
C SER A 153 9.46 2.92 15.92
N LEU A 154 10.34 3.91 15.75
CA LEU A 154 10.36 5.12 16.57
C LEU A 154 9.07 5.94 16.40
N ALA A 155 8.58 6.09 15.16
CA ALA A 155 7.31 6.75 14.90
C ALA A 155 6.14 6.02 15.58
N ALA A 156 6.14 4.69 15.57
CA ALA A 156 5.13 3.89 16.27
C ALA A 156 5.23 4.06 17.80
N GLU A 157 6.43 4.04 18.37
CA GLU A 157 6.65 4.31 19.80
C GLU A 157 6.17 5.71 20.19
N ASN A 158 6.48 6.73 19.39
CA ASN A 158 6.03 8.10 19.61
C ASN A 158 4.50 8.22 19.55
N ALA A 159 3.87 7.60 18.55
CA ALA A 159 2.42 7.57 18.39
C ALA A 159 1.74 6.90 19.60
N ARG A 160 2.23 5.74 20.04
CA ARG A 160 1.72 5.05 21.24
C ARG A 160 1.93 5.85 22.52
N GLY A 161 3.07 6.54 22.62
CA GLY A 161 3.42 7.44 23.72
C GLY A 161 2.64 8.75 23.73
N GLY A 162 1.72 8.97 22.79
CA GLY A 162 0.88 10.17 22.72
C GLY A 162 1.61 11.41 22.22
N LYS A 163 2.77 11.27 21.59
CA LYS A 163 3.53 12.39 21.00
C LYS A 163 2.98 12.86 19.65
N GLY A 164 1.91 12.23 19.18
CA GLY A 164 1.23 12.60 17.94
C GLY A 164 1.74 11.88 16.71
N PRO A 165 1.35 12.37 15.52
CA PRO A 165 1.68 11.73 14.27
C PRO A 165 3.13 11.96 13.83
N THR A 166 3.59 11.19 12.86
CA THR A 166 4.89 11.36 12.20
C THR A 166 4.75 11.19 10.69
N LEU A 167 5.42 12.06 9.92
CA LEU A 167 5.58 11.89 8.48
C LEU A 167 6.95 11.28 8.19
N ILE A 168 6.99 10.14 7.52
CA ILE A 168 8.22 9.50 7.05
C ILE A 168 8.27 9.61 5.53
N GLU A 169 9.31 10.23 4.99
CA GLU A 169 9.61 10.21 3.57
C GLU A 169 10.69 9.16 3.30
N GLY A 170 10.29 8.03 2.72
CA GLY A 170 11.22 7.05 2.17
C GLY A 170 11.68 7.48 0.79
N TYR A 171 12.91 7.98 0.68
CA TYR A 171 13.52 8.33 -0.60
C TYR A 171 13.96 7.06 -1.34
N THR A 172 13.27 6.73 -2.42
CA THR A 172 13.45 5.48 -3.17
C THR A 172 13.28 5.74 -4.67
N TYR A 173 13.16 4.68 -5.47
CA TYR A 173 13.03 4.75 -6.92
C TYR A 173 12.19 3.61 -7.49
N ARG A 174 11.29 3.95 -8.41
CA ARG A 174 10.47 2.95 -9.11
C ARG A 174 11.27 2.39 -10.29
N LEU A 175 11.90 1.22 -10.13
CA LEU A 175 12.69 0.60 -11.23
C LEU A 175 11.82 0.28 -12.46
N GLY A 176 10.63 -0.28 -12.25
CA GLY A 176 9.67 -0.60 -13.32
C GLY A 176 8.91 0.62 -13.87
N ALA A 177 8.02 0.35 -14.84
CA ALA A 177 7.04 1.31 -15.33
C ALA A 177 6.01 1.69 -14.23
N HIS A 178 5.20 2.72 -14.47
CA HIS A 178 4.11 3.08 -13.55
C HIS A 178 3.11 1.93 -13.41
N THR A 179 2.67 1.41 -14.55
CA THR A 179 1.81 0.23 -14.69
C THR A 179 2.20 -0.49 -15.99
N THR A 180 1.56 -1.62 -16.30
CA THR A 180 1.74 -2.32 -17.58
C THR A 180 1.29 -1.52 -18.80
N ALA A 181 0.46 -0.48 -18.61
CA ALA A 181 -0.02 0.40 -19.67
C ALA A 181 0.88 1.64 -19.90
N ASP A 182 1.97 1.77 -19.14
CA ASP A 182 2.87 2.92 -19.17
C ASP A 182 4.20 2.61 -19.88
N ASP A 183 4.76 3.62 -20.55
CA ASP A 183 6.06 3.55 -21.22
C ASP A 183 7.04 4.58 -20.61
N PRO A 184 7.95 4.15 -19.72
CA PRO A 184 8.86 5.05 -19.04
C PRO A 184 9.93 5.66 -19.96
N SER A 185 10.22 5.06 -21.11
CA SER A 185 11.24 5.58 -22.05
C SER A 185 10.91 6.98 -22.58
N ARG A 186 9.65 7.41 -22.45
CA ARG A 186 9.15 8.71 -22.89
C ARG A 186 9.51 9.87 -21.95
N TYR A 187 9.91 9.59 -20.70
CA TYR A 187 10.09 10.64 -19.68
C TYR A 187 11.22 10.36 -18.67
N ARG A 188 11.88 9.21 -18.78
CA ARG A 188 12.90 8.73 -17.84
C ARG A 188 14.10 8.18 -18.61
N GLU A 189 15.28 8.56 -18.17
CA GLU A 189 16.54 8.16 -18.77
C GLU A 189 16.98 6.78 -18.26
N ASP A 190 17.53 5.94 -19.14
CA ASP A 190 18.02 4.60 -18.77
C ASP A 190 19.23 4.65 -17.82
N THR A 191 20.02 5.71 -17.90
CA THR A 191 21.16 5.95 -16.99
C THR A 191 20.68 6.11 -15.54
N GLU A 192 19.59 6.85 -15.32
CA GLU A 192 18.96 7.03 -14.02
C GLU A 192 18.53 5.67 -13.43
N VAL A 193 17.90 4.82 -14.25
CA VAL A 193 17.49 3.47 -13.83
C VAL A 193 18.70 2.61 -13.46
N THR A 194 19.77 2.67 -14.25
CA THR A 194 20.99 1.89 -14.02
C THR A 194 21.65 2.24 -12.69
N GLU A 195 21.70 3.53 -12.34
CA GLU A 195 22.22 3.97 -11.03
C GLU A 195 21.40 3.44 -9.86
N TRP A 196 20.08 3.33 -10.03
CA TRP A 196 19.17 2.85 -8.99
C TRP A 196 19.12 1.32 -8.88
N LEU A 197 19.39 0.58 -9.96
CA LEU A 197 19.55 -0.88 -9.91
C LEU A 197 20.68 -1.29 -8.96
N ALA A 198 21.78 -0.54 -8.94
CA ALA A 198 22.88 -0.79 -8.01
C ALA A 198 22.51 -0.52 -6.53
N LYS A 199 21.41 0.19 -6.28
CA LYS A 199 20.88 0.58 -4.96
C LYS A 199 19.66 -0.27 -4.55
N ASP A 200 19.42 -1.41 -5.20
CA ASP A 200 18.31 -2.30 -4.87
C ASP A 200 18.36 -2.70 -3.36
N PRO A 201 17.27 -2.48 -2.60
CA PRO A 201 17.21 -2.84 -1.19
C PRO A 201 17.47 -4.34 -0.94
N ILE A 202 17.06 -5.22 -1.85
CA ILE A 202 17.28 -6.67 -1.72
C ILE A 202 18.78 -6.97 -1.80
N LEU A 203 19.49 -6.41 -2.78
CA LEU A 203 20.94 -6.58 -2.91
C LEU A 203 21.69 -6.06 -1.69
N ARG A 204 21.23 -4.94 -1.10
CA ARG A 204 21.82 -4.39 0.13
C ARG A 204 21.66 -5.35 1.31
N VAL A 205 20.46 -5.89 1.51
CA VAL A 205 20.16 -6.83 2.60
C VAL A 205 20.89 -8.16 2.40
N GLU A 206 20.90 -8.72 1.18
CA GLU A 206 21.66 -9.94 0.85
C GLU A 206 23.13 -9.79 1.23
N LYS A 207 23.79 -8.70 0.78
CA LYS A 207 25.20 -8.42 1.12
C LYS A 207 25.41 -8.27 2.62
N TYR A 208 24.50 -7.58 3.32
CA TYR A 208 24.58 -7.44 4.77
C TYR A 208 24.55 -8.79 5.49
N LEU A 209 23.59 -9.66 5.12
CA LEU A 209 23.43 -10.98 5.74
C LEU A 209 24.60 -11.92 5.43
N LEU A 210 25.10 -11.93 4.19
CA LEU A 210 26.28 -12.70 3.79
C LEU A 210 27.53 -12.25 4.58
N ASN A 211 27.76 -10.94 4.68
CA ASN A 211 28.89 -10.41 5.44
C ASN A 211 28.81 -10.74 6.94
N LYS A 212 27.59 -10.83 7.49
CA LYS A 212 27.34 -11.26 8.87
C LYS A 212 27.35 -12.78 9.03
N LYS A 213 27.49 -13.55 7.96
CA LYS A 213 27.42 -15.02 7.93
C LYS A 213 26.11 -15.56 8.51
N LEU A 214 25.02 -14.83 8.29
CA LEU A 214 23.67 -15.21 8.72
C LEU A 214 22.92 -16.00 7.65
N ILE A 215 23.43 -15.99 6.42
CA ILE A 215 22.92 -16.73 5.28
C ILE A 215 24.11 -17.09 4.36
N THR A 216 23.92 -18.10 3.52
CA THR A 216 24.84 -18.52 2.47
C THR A 216 24.25 -18.24 1.08
N ASP A 217 25.10 -18.19 0.05
CA ASP A 217 24.64 -18.05 -1.34
C ASP A 217 23.65 -19.16 -1.74
N THR A 218 23.89 -20.40 -1.27
CA THR A 218 23.00 -21.54 -1.52
C THR A 218 21.61 -21.35 -0.92
N GLU A 219 21.52 -20.80 0.29
CA GLU A 219 20.25 -20.51 0.95
C GLU A 219 19.49 -19.38 0.23
N ILE A 220 20.20 -18.33 -0.22
CA ILE A 220 19.60 -17.25 -1.03
C ILE A 220 18.98 -17.81 -2.31
N GLU A 221 19.72 -18.64 -3.04
CA GLU A 221 19.22 -19.26 -4.27
C GLU A 221 18.04 -20.21 -4.02
N THR A 222 18.04 -20.89 -2.87
CA THR A 222 16.93 -21.74 -2.45
C THR A 222 15.68 -20.91 -2.16
N LEU A 223 15.79 -19.84 -1.37
CA LEU A 223 14.68 -18.93 -1.06
C LEU A 223 14.07 -18.31 -2.34
N LYS A 224 14.91 -17.91 -3.30
CA LYS A 224 14.44 -17.38 -4.60
C LYS A 224 13.63 -18.40 -5.38
N LYS A 225 14.09 -19.67 -5.41
CA LYS A 225 13.36 -20.77 -6.08
C LYS A 225 12.05 -21.09 -5.38
N GLU A 226 12.04 -21.15 -4.06
CA GLU A 226 10.85 -21.41 -3.26
C GLU A 226 9.81 -20.30 -3.41
N ALA A 227 10.23 -19.04 -3.32
CA ALA A 227 9.34 -17.88 -3.53
C ALA A 227 8.72 -17.89 -4.93
N LYS A 228 9.51 -18.22 -5.96
CA LYS A 228 9.01 -18.36 -7.33
C LYS A 228 8.01 -19.51 -7.47
N ALA A 229 8.34 -20.68 -6.92
CA ALA A 229 7.46 -21.85 -6.98
C ALA A 229 6.13 -21.59 -6.26
N PHE A 230 6.18 -20.97 -5.08
CA PHE A 230 5.00 -20.54 -4.32
C PHE A 230 4.13 -19.55 -5.11
N ALA A 231 4.76 -18.53 -5.72
CA ALA A 231 4.04 -17.55 -6.52
C ALA A 231 3.32 -18.18 -7.72
N VAL A 232 3.96 -19.14 -8.40
CA VAL A 232 3.35 -19.89 -9.50
C VAL A 232 2.21 -20.78 -9.01
N SER A 233 2.40 -21.53 -7.93
CA SER A 233 1.35 -22.43 -7.42
C SER A 233 0.10 -21.68 -6.98
N GLU A 234 0.25 -20.53 -6.32
CA GLU A 234 -0.87 -19.69 -5.92
C GLU A 234 -1.61 -19.10 -7.13
N PHE A 235 -0.88 -18.72 -8.18
CA PHE A 235 -1.48 -18.22 -9.42
C PHE A 235 -2.28 -19.32 -10.13
N GLU A 236 -1.70 -20.52 -10.29
CA GLU A 236 -2.40 -21.66 -10.89
C GLU A 236 -3.66 -22.06 -10.11
N ALA A 237 -3.64 -21.92 -8.79
CA ALA A 237 -4.81 -22.20 -7.95
C ALA A 237 -5.93 -21.18 -8.21
N VAL A 238 -5.59 -19.90 -8.37
CA VAL A 238 -6.55 -18.84 -8.73
C VAL A 238 -7.11 -19.06 -10.13
N GLU A 239 -6.29 -19.39 -11.13
CA GLU A 239 -6.77 -19.66 -12.51
C GLU A 239 -7.74 -20.85 -12.59
N LYS A 240 -7.55 -21.86 -11.74
CA LYS A 240 -8.44 -23.03 -11.67
C LYS A 240 -9.73 -22.73 -10.90
N SER A 241 -9.78 -21.64 -10.15
CA SER A 241 -10.98 -21.26 -9.38
C SER A 241 -12.00 -20.56 -10.29
N GLN A 242 -13.26 -21.00 -10.24
CA GLN A 242 -14.40 -20.31 -10.86
C GLN A 242 -15.27 -19.65 -9.78
N ASP A 243 -14.62 -18.91 -8.88
CA ASP A 243 -15.27 -18.40 -7.68
C ASP A 243 -15.82 -16.99 -7.90
N HIS A 244 -16.63 -16.81 -8.94
CA HIS A 244 -17.39 -15.58 -9.15
C HIS A 244 -18.74 -15.89 -9.80
N SER A 245 -19.80 -15.37 -9.20
CA SER A 245 -21.16 -15.48 -9.70
C SER A 245 -21.68 -14.10 -10.13
N LEU A 246 -22.71 -14.10 -10.99
CA LEU A 246 -23.43 -12.87 -11.31
C LEU A 246 -24.01 -12.19 -10.06
N GLU A 247 -24.37 -12.96 -9.04
CA GLU A 247 -24.92 -12.42 -7.79
C GLU A 247 -23.87 -11.59 -7.04
N ASP A 248 -22.59 -11.92 -7.12
CA ASP A 248 -21.53 -11.23 -6.36
C ASP A 248 -21.36 -9.77 -6.78
N THR A 249 -21.69 -9.42 -8.03
CA THR A 249 -21.76 -8.03 -8.52
C THR A 249 -22.79 -7.18 -7.75
N TYR A 250 -23.79 -7.80 -7.12
CA TYR A 250 -24.85 -7.13 -6.38
C TYR A 250 -24.79 -7.37 -4.87
N ARG A 251 -24.34 -8.57 -4.47
CA ARG A 251 -24.39 -9.07 -3.09
C ARG A 251 -23.73 -8.10 -2.11
N TYR A 252 -22.60 -7.53 -2.49
CA TYR A 252 -21.73 -6.76 -1.60
C TYR A 252 -21.95 -5.24 -1.67
N THR A 253 -22.92 -4.76 -2.45
CA THR A 253 -23.22 -3.31 -2.55
C THR A 253 -23.79 -2.74 -1.25
N PHE A 254 -24.60 -3.52 -0.53
CA PHE A 254 -25.22 -3.16 0.74
C PHE A 254 -25.15 -4.36 1.70
N GLU A 255 -25.29 -4.11 3.01
CA GLU A 255 -25.38 -5.17 4.02
C GLU A 255 -26.51 -6.16 3.71
N THR A 256 -27.67 -5.64 3.29
CA THR A 256 -28.80 -6.44 2.78
C THR A 256 -29.17 -5.95 1.40
N MET A 257 -29.21 -6.86 0.42
CA MET A 257 -29.57 -6.52 -0.96
C MET A 257 -31.00 -5.94 -1.01
N PRO A 258 -31.17 -4.66 -1.41
CA PRO A 258 -32.50 -4.05 -1.52
C PRO A 258 -33.26 -4.62 -2.71
N LEU A 259 -34.60 -4.47 -2.68
CA LEU A 259 -35.50 -5.02 -3.71
C LEU A 259 -35.08 -4.62 -5.13
N ILE A 260 -34.66 -3.36 -5.33
CA ILE A 260 -34.24 -2.88 -6.65
C ILE A 260 -33.03 -3.65 -7.22
N LEU A 261 -32.06 -4.04 -6.38
CA LEU A 261 -30.91 -4.83 -6.83
C LEU A 261 -31.29 -6.29 -7.07
N LYS A 262 -32.23 -6.84 -6.30
CA LYS A 262 -32.79 -8.18 -6.56
C LYS A 262 -33.47 -8.24 -7.92
N GLU A 263 -34.31 -7.26 -8.24
CA GLU A 263 -34.98 -7.18 -9.55
C GLU A 263 -33.98 -7.01 -10.70
N GLN A 264 -32.91 -6.24 -10.51
CA GLN A 264 -31.84 -6.10 -11.51
C GLN A 264 -31.08 -7.41 -11.72
N LEU A 265 -30.72 -8.11 -10.64
CA LEU A 265 -30.09 -9.42 -10.69
C LEU A 265 -30.97 -10.44 -11.44
N GLU A 266 -32.27 -10.49 -11.14
CA GLU A 266 -33.22 -11.37 -11.83
C GLU A 266 -33.30 -11.06 -13.33
N LYS A 267 -33.41 -9.77 -13.70
CA LYS A 267 -33.41 -9.33 -15.11
C LYS A 267 -32.12 -9.73 -15.83
N GLN A 268 -30.97 -9.51 -15.19
CA GLN A 268 -29.66 -9.85 -15.79
C GLN A 268 -29.47 -11.36 -15.92
N ALA A 269 -29.91 -12.14 -14.93
CA ALA A 269 -29.87 -13.60 -14.98
C ALA A 269 -30.79 -14.15 -16.09
N ALA A 270 -31.95 -13.54 -16.32
CA ALA A 270 -32.84 -13.88 -17.42
C ALA A 270 -32.21 -13.54 -18.79
N PHE A 271 -31.60 -12.36 -18.92
CA PHE A 271 -30.89 -11.94 -20.13
C PHE A 271 -29.76 -12.91 -20.49
N ALA A 272 -28.90 -13.26 -19.52
CA ALA A 272 -27.75 -14.15 -19.71
C ALA A 272 -28.13 -15.57 -20.19
N LYS A 273 -29.35 -16.03 -19.88
CA LYS A 273 -29.87 -17.35 -20.31
C LYS A 273 -30.47 -17.36 -21.73
N GLY A 274 -30.30 -16.28 -22.51
CA GLY A 274 -30.85 -16.15 -23.86
C GLY A 274 -32.16 -15.37 -23.93
N GLY A 275 -32.42 -14.49 -22.95
CA GLY A 275 -33.57 -13.61 -22.91
C GLY A 275 -33.49 -12.47 -23.92
N ALA A 276 -33.65 -12.79 -25.21
CA ALA A 276 -34.16 -11.88 -26.22
C ALA A 276 -35.49 -12.44 -26.75
N LYS A 277 -36.59 -12.05 -26.09
CA LYS A 277 -37.86 -11.74 -26.73
C LYS A 277 -38.51 -10.60 -25.97
#